data_AF-A0A946S6H5-F1
#
_entry.id   AF-A0A946S6H5-F1
#
_cell.length_a   1.000
_cell.length_b   1.000
_cell.length_c   1.000
_cell.angle_alpha   90.00
_cell.angle_beta   90.00
_cell.angle_gamma   90.00
#
_symmetry.space_group_name_H-M   'P 1'
#
loop_
_entity.id
_entity.type
_entity.pdbx_description
1 polymer ?
#
loop_
_entity_poly.entity_id
_entity_poly.type
_entity_poly.pdbx_seq_one_letter_code
_entity_poly.pdbx_strand_id
1 'polypeptide(L)'
;AQTLPNSTITQSVCIGTEDYEIVPALGSTYTWSIIDQNTTAPPLAGEADISPFIGDWYIQVDFTIPGTYVLSVTEQDLNSCQGATVDLTITVNAGSSSTHVVTECDTYTWGDGVTNGDGNVYTSSTNTPIFTIQTVNGCDSVITLDLTINNSSSSTHVVTECDTYTWGDGVTNGDGLTYTSSTNTPTFTTITVNGCDSIITLDLTITASPDPFAGANDTICEGLTYTLSGATNTGNSGAINWTDASGFSLGFSNPGILNPVYTPTISDIAAGFVTLTLEISGSAPCPPESSSVTIIINANPTPGPIWHN
;
A
#
# COMPACT_ATOMS: atom_id res chain seq x y z
N ALA A 1 -1.91 -22.41 -56.19
CA ALA A 1 -1.68 -22.36 -57.64
C ALA A 1 -1.74 -20.94 -58.18
N GLN A 2 -0.62 -20.21 -58.18
CA GLN A 2 -0.49 -19.02 -59.03
C GLN A 2 0.08 -19.47 -60.37
N THR A 3 -0.72 -19.42 -61.43
CA THR A 3 -0.23 -19.57 -62.80
C THR A 3 0.56 -18.32 -63.16
N LEU A 4 1.88 -18.44 -63.26
CA LEU A 4 2.81 -17.32 -63.50
C LEU A 4 2.69 -16.83 -64.96
N PRO A 5 2.13 -15.63 -65.24
CA PRO A 5 2.37 -14.95 -66.50
C PRO A 5 3.65 -14.10 -66.37
N ASN A 6 4.13 -13.61 -67.51
CA ASN A 6 5.41 -12.93 -67.74
C ASN A 6 5.56 -11.53 -67.05
N SER A 7 5.21 -11.41 -65.77
CA SER A 7 5.22 -10.16 -65.00
C SER A 7 5.80 -10.39 -63.61
N THR A 8 6.62 -9.45 -63.13
CA THR A 8 7.14 -9.44 -61.74
C THR A 8 5.99 -9.48 -60.75
N ILE A 9 5.90 -10.55 -59.98
CA ILE A 9 4.96 -10.68 -58.87
C ILE A 9 5.68 -10.24 -57.60
N THR A 10 4.99 -9.49 -56.73
CA THR A 10 5.49 -9.13 -55.41
C THR A 10 4.67 -9.85 -54.35
N GLN A 11 5.33 -10.53 -53.42
CA GLN A 11 4.71 -11.19 -52.28
C GLN A 11 5.35 -10.68 -50.97
N SER A 12 4.57 -10.66 -49.89
CA SER A 12 5.09 -10.44 -48.54
C SER A 12 4.77 -11.64 -47.67
N VAL A 13 5.77 -12.14 -46.94
CA VAL A 13 5.70 -13.30 -46.05
C VAL A 13 6.45 -13.02 -44.75
N CYS A 14 6.37 -13.93 -43.78
CA CYS A 14 7.13 -13.86 -42.54
C CYS A 14 8.33 -14.81 -42.58
N ILE A 15 9.26 -14.61 -41.65
CA ILE A 15 10.29 -15.62 -41.35
C ILE A 15 9.60 -16.96 -41.10
N GLY A 16 10.04 -18.01 -41.80
CA GLY A 16 9.38 -19.30 -41.80
C GLY A 16 9.68 -20.09 -43.08
N THR A 17 9.07 -21.26 -43.17
CA THR A 17 9.10 -22.12 -44.34
C THR A 17 7.95 -21.75 -45.27
N GLU A 18 8.26 -21.37 -46.50
CA GLU A 18 7.27 -21.05 -47.53
C GLU A 18 7.41 -22.04 -48.70
N ASP A 19 6.26 -22.55 -49.17
CA ASP A 19 6.19 -23.48 -50.30
C ASP A 19 5.69 -22.73 -51.54
N TYR A 20 6.54 -22.68 -52.56
CA TYR A 20 6.23 -22.05 -53.84
C TYR A 20 5.87 -23.11 -54.88
N GLU A 21 4.57 -23.20 -55.19
CA GLU A 21 4.05 -24.11 -56.20
C GLU A 21 4.46 -23.68 -57.61
N ILE A 22 5.03 -24.60 -58.37
CA ILE A 22 5.39 -24.47 -59.77
C ILE A 22 4.56 -25.47 -60.57
N VAL A 23 3.90 -24.97 -61.62
CA VAL A 23 3.13 -25.77 -62.57
C VAL A 23 3.96 -25.87 -63.87
N PRO A 24 4.77 -26.93 -64.06
CA PRO A 24 5.69 -27.03 -65.18
C PRO A 24 5.01 -27.41 -66.50
N ALA A 25 5.62 -27.01 -67.62
CA ALA A 25 5.30 -27.54 -68.94
C ALA A 25 5.94 -28.93 -69.14
N LEU A 26 5.26 -29.82 -69.87
CA LEU A 26 5.75 -31.18 -70.11
C LEU A 26 6.99 -31.18 -71.01
N GLY A 27 8.11 -31.74 -70.50
CA GLY A 27 9.33 -31.99 -71.27
C GLY A 27 10.45 -30.96 -71.12
N SER A 28 10.32 -30.00 -70.19
CA SER A 28 11.33 -28.98 -69.91
C SER A 28 12.08 -29.26 -68.61
N THR A 29 13.33 -28.81 -68.51
CA THR A 29 14.09 -28.77 -67.24
C THR A 29 14.03 -27.37 -66.65
N TYR A 30 13.98 -27.23 -65.33
CA TYR A 30 13.93 -25.91 -64.67
C TYR A 30 15.08 -25.75 -63.68
N THR A 31 15.66 -24.55 -63.67
CA THR A 31 16.65 -24.13 -62.67
C THR A 31 16.06 -23.01 -61.84
N TRP A 32 16.43 -22.96 -60.56
CA TRP A 32 15.97 -21.89 -59.68
C TRP A 32 17.12 -21.34 -58.85
N SER A 33 17.03 -20.06 -58.54
CA SER A 33 17.95 -19.37 -57.63
C SER A 33 17.20 -18.36 -56.78
N ILE A 34 17.60 -18.24 -55.51
CA ILE A 34 17.12 -17.18 -54.63
C ILE A 34 18.27 -16.31 -54.15
N ILE A 35 18.09 -14.99 -54.25
CA ILE A 35 19.09 -13.99 -53.88
C ILE A 35 18.48 -13.00 -52.89
N ASP A 36 19.12 -12.82 -51.74
CA ASP A 36 18.88 -11.69 -50.85
C ASP A 36 19.45 -10.41 -51.48
N GLN A 37 18.60 -9.43 -51.76
CA GLN A 37 18.98 -8.18 -52.41
C GLN A 37 19.78 -7.24 -51.49
N ASN A 38 19.82 -7.52 -50.19
CA ASN A 38 20.49 -6.70 -49.20
C ASN A 38 21.89 -7.21 -48.81
N THR A 39 22.30 -8.39 -49.28
CA THR A 39 23.60 -8.99 -48.96
C THR A 39 24.39 -9.39 -50.20
N THR A 40 25.71 -9.53 -50.05
CA THR A 40 26.60 -10.09 -51.09
C THR A 40 26.73 -11.61 -50.99
N ALA A 41 25.82 -12.27 -50.28
CA ALA A 41 25.85 -13.72 -50.13
C ALA A 41 25.59 -14.40 -51.48
N PRO A 42 26.28 -15.50 -51.80
CA PRO A 42 26.00 -16.25 -53.02
C PRO A 42 24.56 -16.79 -53.00
N PRO A 43 23.87 -16.83 -54.15
CA PRO A 43 22.51 -17.36 -54.24
C PRO A 43 22.45 -18.80 -53.71
N LEU A 44 21.39 -19.13 -52.97
CA LEU A 44 21.00 -20.54 -52.85
C LEU A 44 20.37 -20.94 -54.19
N ALA A 45 20.92 -21.97 -54.83
CA ALA A 45 20.48 -22.43 -56.14
C ALA A 45 20.37 -23.95 -56.15
N GLY A 46 19.41 -24.46 -56.92
CA GLY A 46 19.16 -25.88 -57.08
C GLY A 46 18.71 -26.20 -58.50
N GLU A 47 18.87 -27.47 -58.90
CA GLU A 47 18.37 -27.99 -60.17
C GLU A 47 17.36 -29.10 -59.89
N ALA A 48 16.22 -29.06 -60.59
CA ALA A 48 15.22 -30.11 -60.57
C ALA A 48 14.97 -30.61 -61.99
N ASP A 49 15.39 -31.84 -62.28
CA ASP A 49 15.10 -32.52 -63.53
C ASP A 49 13.73 -33.19 -63.44
N ILE A 50 12.78 -32.77 -64.29
CA ILE A 50 11.40 -33.20 -64.24
C ILE A 50 11.01 -33.96 -65.51
N SER A 51 11.35 -35.24 -65.56
CA SER A 51 10.95 -36.13 -66.66
C SER A 51 10.60 -37.54 -66.13
N PRO A 52 9.39 -38.11 -66.38
CA PRO A 52 8.08 -37.52 -66.65
C PRO A 52 7.07 -37.97 -65.56
N PHE A 53 6.80 -37.13 -64.56
CA PHE A 53 5.72 -37.39 -63.60
C PHE A 53 4.72 -36.24 -63.63
N ILE A 54 3.44 -36.59 -63.70
CA ILE A 54 2.30 -35.66 -63.63
C ILE A 54 2.12 -35.30 -62.16
N GLY A 55 2.39 -34.04 -61.80
CA GLY A 55 2.16 -33.50 -60.46
C GLY A 55 2.69 -32.07 -60.31
N ASP A 56 2.14 -31.33 -59.35
CA ASP A 56 2.61 -30.01 -58.95
C ASP A 56 3.93 -30.14 -58.17
N TRP A 57 4.89 -29.25 -58.42
CA TRP A 57 6.20 -29.23 -57.74
C TRP A 57 6.27 -28.03 -56.81
N TYR A 58 6.94 -28.18 -55.66
CA TYR A 58 7.08 -27.09 -54.69
C TYR A 58 8.57 -26.80 -54.47
N ILE A 59 8.94 -25.52 -54.53
CA ILE A 59 10.21 -25.05 -53.96
C ILE A 59 9.94 -24.65 -52.52
N GLN A 60 10.52 -25.39 -51.58
CA GLN A 60 10.49 -25.05 -50.18
C GLN A 60 11.68 -24.15 -49.85
N VAL A 61 11.43 -22.97 -49.29
CA VAL A 61 12.47 -22.02 -48.87
C VAL A 61 12.29 -21.68 -47.39
N ASP A 62 13.37 -21.83 -46.62
CA ASP A 62 13.40 -21.45 -45.21
C ASP A 62 14.04 -20.05 -45.06
N PHE A 63 13.21 -19.04 -44.81
CA PHE A 63 13.69 -17.70 -44.52
C PHE A 63 14.01 -17.56 -43.03
N THR A 64 15.27 -17.26 -42.71
CA THR A 64 15.75 -17.09 -41.32
C THR A 64 16.08 -15.64 -40.95
N ILE A 65 16.11 -14.74 -41.94
CA ILE A 65 16.49 -13.33 -41.79
C ILE A 65 15.47 -12.48 -42.57
N PRO A 66 14.97 -11.36 -42.00
CA PRO A 66 14.08 -10.46 -42.73
C PRO A 66 14.85 -9.72 -43.84
N GLY A 67 14.19 -9.45 -44.95
CA GLY A 67 14.84 -8.85 -46.12
C GLY A 67 14.00 -8.93 -47.38
N THR A 68 14.54 -8.43 -48.48
CA THR A 68 13.91 -8.54 -49.80
C THR A 68 14.69 -9.55 -50.62
N TYR A 69 14.02 -10.63 -51.00
CA TYR A 69 14.57 -11.73 -51.78
C TYR A 69 13.97 -11.72 -53.18
N VAL A 70 14.72 -12.17 -54.17
CA VAL A 70 14.20 -12.45 -55.51
C VAL A 70 14.39 -13.92 -55.80
N LEU A 71 13.28 -14.63 -56.02
CA LEU A 71 13.26 -16.01 -56.51
C LEU A 71 13.12 -15.97 -58.03
N SER A 72 14.16 -16.42 -58.72
CA SER A 72 14.18 -16.52 -60.18
C SER A 72 14.06 -17.98 -60.59
N VAL A 73 13.05 -18.31 -61.38
CA VAL A 73 12.87 -19.64 -62.00
C VAL A 73 13.08 -19.49 -63.50
N THR A 74 14.01 -20.26 -64.05
CA THR A 74 14.34 -20.23 -65.48
C THR A 74 14.07 -21.59 -66.12
N GLU A 75 13.23 -21.58 -67.15
CA GLU A 75 13.03 -22.74 -68.01
C GLU A 75 14.25 -22.97 -68.90
N GLN A 76 14.73 -24.21 -68.95
CA GLN A 76 15.80 -24.65 -69.84
C GLN A 76 15.18 -25.55 -70.92
N ASP A 77 14.87 -24.96 -72.07
CA ASP A 77 14.50 -25.69 -73.28
C ASP A 77 15.76 -26.26 -73.94
N LEU A 78 15.86 -27.59 -74.03
CA LEU A 78 17.01 -28.28 -74.65
C LEU A 78 17.16 -28.02 -76.16
N ASN A 79 16.15 -27.39 -76.81
CA ASN A 79 16.09 -27.27 -78.28
C ASN A 79 16.00 -25.82 -78.82
N SER A 80 15.97 -24.79 -77.97
CA SER A 80 16.08 -23.39 -78.40
C SER A 80 16.59 -22.51 -77.25
N CYS A 81 17.69 -21.78 -77.47
CA CYS A 81 18.40 -20.96 -76.47
C CYS A 81 17.63 -19.72 -75.97
N GLN A 82 16.35 -19.83 -75.64
CA GLN A 82 15.57 -18.75 -75.06
C GLN A 82 14.69 -19.27 -73.92
N GLY A 83 15.32 -19.56 -72.79
CA GLY A 83 14.61 -19.81 -71.54
C GLY A 83 13.92 -18.54 -71.05
N ALA A 84 12.63 -18.62 -70.72
CA ALA A 84 11.95 -17.55 -70.01
C ALA A 84 12.31 -17.62 -68.52
N THR A 85 12.76 -16.50 -67.96
CA THR A 85 12.95 -16.35 -66.51
C THR A 85 11.76 -15.61 -65.93
N VAL A 86 11.21 -16.14 -64.84
CA VAL A 86 10.20 -15.46 -64.03
C VAL A 86 10.80 -15.11 -62.68
N ASP A 87 10.69 -13.83 -62.31
CA ASP A 87 11.14 -13.31 -61.02
C ASP A 87 9.95 -13.04 -60.09
N LEU A 88 10.01 -13.62 -58.90
CA LEU A 88 9.14 -13.32 -57.78
C LEU A 88 9.94 -12.52 -56.73
N THR A 89 9.53 -11.29 -56.47
CA THR A 89 10.10 -10.48 -55.38
C THR A 89 9.35 -10.78 -54.08
N ILE A 90 10.06 -11.24 -53.07
CA ILE A 90 9.55 -11.68 -51.77
C ILE A 90 10.08 -10.72 -50.70
N THR A 91 9.19 -10.07 -49.96
CA THR A 91 9.57 -9.30 -48.77
C THR A 91 9.28 -10.12 -47.53
N VAL A 92 10.33 -10.49 -46.80
CA VAL A 92 10.25 -11.26 -45.56
C VAL A 92 10.32 -10.28 -44.39
N ASN A 93 9.27 -10.22 -43.58
CA ASN A 93 9.24 -9.39 -42.38
C ASN A 93 9.51 -10.24 -41.13
N ALA A 94 10.11 -9.62 -40.10
CA ALA A 94 10.26 -10.23 -38.78
C ALA A 94 9.13 -9.76 -37.86
N GLY A 95 8.65 -10.63 -36.97
CA GLY A 95 7.88 -10.21 -35.80
C GLY A 95 8.75 -9.35 -34.87
N SER A 96 8.15 -8.38 -34.20
CA SER A 96 8.84 -7.55 -33.20
C SER A 96 8.47 -7.99 -31.78
N SER A 97 9.40 -7.90 -30.83
CA SER A 97 9.10 -8.11 -29.40
C SER A 97 9.44 -6.87 -28.59
N SER A 98 8.58 -6.54 -27.63
CA SER A 98 8.81 -5.45 -26.70
C SER A 98 8.28 -5.77 -25.30
N THR A 99 8.79 -5.05 -24.30
CA THR A 99 8.34 -5.16 -22.91
C THR A 99 7.80 -3.81 -22.45
N HIS A 100 6.58 -3.80 -21.92
CA HIS A 100 5.97 -2.65 -21.26
C HIS A 100 6.25 -2.75 -19.76
N VAL A 101 7.15 -1.91 -19.24
CA VAL A 101 7.48 -1.85 -17.82
C VAL A 101 6.70 -0.71 -17.17
N VAL A 102 5.90 -1.03 -16.15
CA VAL A 102 5.06 -0.03 -15.47
C VAL A 102 4.96 -0.34 -13.98
N THR A 103 4.88 0.72 -13.16
CA THR A 103 4.69 0.62 -11.71
C THR A 103 3.49 1.46 -11.32
N GLU A 104 2.51 0.86 -10.65
CA GLU A 104 1.21 1.47 -10.35
C GLU A 104 0.75 1.17 -8.92
N CYS A 105 -0.26 1.92 -8.48
CA CYS A 105 -0.88 1.76 -7.17
C CYS A 105 -2.20 1.02 -7.22
N ASP A 106 -2.34 0.02 -6.33
CA ASP A 106 -3.53 -0.79 -6.05
C ASP A 106 -4.06 -1.61 -7.24
N THR A 107 -4.28 -0.96 -8.38
CA THR A 107 -4.85 -1.56 -9.59
C THR A 107 -4.24 -0.97 -10.85
N TYR A 108 -4.10 -1.79 -11.89
CA TYR A 108 -3.74 -1.34 -13.22
C TYR A 108 -4.54 -2.08 -14.30
N THR A 109 -5.07 -1.35 -15.28
CA THR A 109 -5.72 -1.97 -16.45
C THR A 109 -4.74 -1.95 -17.62
N TRP A 110 -4.38 -3.13 -18.13
CA TRP A 110 -3.42 -3.21 -19.22
C TRP A 110 -4.08 -3.12 -20.60
N GLY A 111 -4.11 -1.91 -21.16
CA GLY A 111 -4.62 -1.66 -22.50
C GLY A 111 -6.14 -1.78 -22.64
N ASP A 112 -6.62 -1.84 -23.88
CA ASP A 112 -8.04 -1.87 -24.24
C ASP A 112 -8.57 -3.27 -24.64
N GLY A 113 -7.71 -4.30 -24.63
CA GLY A 113 -8.05 -5.65 -25.08
C GLY A 113 -8.09 -5.83 -26.60
N VAL A 114 -7.75 -4.80 -27.38
CA VAL A 114 -7.90 -4.78 -28.85
C VAL A 114 -6.65 -4.29 -29.57
N THR A 115 -6.03 -3.21 -29.08
CA THR A 115 -4.92 -2.52 -29.75
C THR A 115 -3.63 -2.49 -28.96
N ASN A 116 -3.66 -2.56 -27.62
CA ASN A 116 -2.46 -2.31 -26.81
C ASN A 116 -2.39 -3.02 -25.44
N GLY A 117 -2.91 -4.24 -25.33
CA GLY A 117 -2.90 -5.03 -24.10
C GLY A 117 -4.09 -5.98 -24.04
N ASP A 118 -4.20 -6.74 -22.96
CA ASP A 118 -5.26 -7.74 -22.81
C ASP A 118 -6.58 -7.20 -22.22
N GLY A 119 -6.61 -5.93 -21.79
CA GLY A 119 -7.77 -5.26 -21.20
C GLY A 119 -8.10 -5.73 -19.78
N ASN A 120 -7.26 -6.57 -19.16
CA ASN A 120 -7.48 -7.09 -17.82
C ASN A 120 -7.09 -6.08 -16.76
N VAL A 121 -7.76 -6.17 -15.60
CA VAL A 121 -7.43 -5.42 -14.39
C VAL A 121 -6.54 -6.28 -13.49
N TYR A 122 -5.38 -5.74 -13.16
CA TYR A 122 -4.36 -6.35 -12.32
C TYR A 122 -4.35 -5.71 -10.94
N THR A 123 -4.37 -6.52 -9.90
CA THR A 123 -4.28 -6.09 -8.49
C THR A 123 -3.01 -6.60 -7.80
N SER A 124 -2.10 -7.22 -8.56
CA SER A 124 -0.82 -7.75 -8.06
C SER A 124 0.23 -7.69 -9.16
N SER A 125 1.50 -7.59 -8.76
CA SER A 125 2.64 -7.58 -9.67
C SER A 125 2.69 -8.85 -10.51
N THR A 126 3.01 -8.71 -11.79
CA THR A 126 3.14 -9.83 -12.72
C THR A 126 4.03 -9.47 -13.90
N ASN A 127 4.69 -10.47 -14.47
CA ASN A 127 5.53 -10.34 -15.66
C ASN A 127 5.22 -11.37 -16.76
N THR A 128 4.06 -12.03 -16.65
CA THR A 128 3.63 -13.12 -17.54
C THR A 128 2.68 -12.72 -18.66
N PRO A 129 1.85 -11.65 -18.56
CA PRO A 129 0.90 -11.33 -19.62
C PRO A 129 1.59 -10.96 -20.92
N ILE A 130 1.04 -11.50 -22.02
CA ILE A 130 1.50 -11.23 -23.38
C ILE A 130 0.31 -10.78 -24.23
N PHE A 131 0.58 -9.88 -25.18
CA PHE A 131 -0.38 -9.40 -26.14
C PHE A 131 0.23 -9.44 -27.54
N THR A 132 -0.46 -10.09 -28.47
CA THR A 132 0.00 -10.27 -29.85
C THR A 132 -0.81 -9.41 -30.81
N ILE A 133 -0.14 -8.54 -31.57
CA ILE A 133 -0.78 -7.73 -32.61
C ILE A 133 -0.60 -8.44 -33.95
N GLN A 134 -1.70 -8.76 -34.61
CA GLN A 134 -1.67 -9.23 -36.00
C GLN A 134 -1.41 -8.05 -36.93
N THR A 135 -0.22 -8.02 -37.54
CA THR A 135 0.02 -7.12 -38.67
C THR A 135 -0.50 -7.75 -39.96
N VAL A 136 -0.79 -6.92 -40.96
CA VAL A 136 -1.50 -7.27 -42.21
C VAL A 136 -0.87 -8.43 -43.00
N ASN A 137 0.35 -8.85 -42.66
CA ASN A 137 1.09 -9.95 -43.29
C ASN A 137 1.35 -11.16 -42.37
N GLY A 138 0.74 -11.24 -41.18
CA GLY A 138 0.87 -12.40 -40.27
C GLY A 138 2.17 -12.46 -39.45
N CYS A 139 2.98 -11.40 -39.49
CA CYS A 139 4.20 -11.32 -38.68
C CYS A 139 3.80 -10.69 -37.35
N ASP A 140 3.43 -11.55 -36.41
CA ASP A 140 2.86 -11.12 -35.15
C ASP A 140 3.94 -10.43 -34.30
N SER A 141 3.59 -9.27 -33.76
CA SER A 141 4.43 -8.61 -32.76
C SER A 141 3.93 -8.96 -31.37
N VAL A 142 4.85 -9.24 -30.45
CA VAL A 142 4.55 -9.69 -29.08
C VAL A 142 4.95 -8.59 -28.10
N ILE A 143 3.99 -8.11 -27.32
CA ILE A 143 4.22 -7.19 -26.21
C ILE A 143 4.09 -8.00 -24.91
N THR A 144 5.08 -7.95 -24.03
CA THR A 144 5.01 -8.54 -22.68
C THR A 144 4.82 -7.44 -21.65
N LEU A 145 3.97 -7.66 -20.64
CA LEU A 145 3.82 -6.75 -19.51
C LEU A 145 4.80 -7.14 -18.40
N ASP A 146 5.51 -6.15 -17.86
CA ASP A 146 6.26 -6.23 -16.59
C ASP A 146 5.67 -5.17 -15.63
N LEU A 147 4.74 -5.62 -14.79
CA LEU A 147 3.95 -4.79 -13.90
C LEU A 147 4.39 -4.99 -12.45
N THR A 148 4.72 -3.88 -11.79
CA THR A 148 4.85 -3.81 -10.33
C THR A 148 3.64 -3.09 -9.73
N ILE A 149 2.84 -3.78 -8.90
CA ILE A 149 1.77 -3.17 -8.09
C ILE A 149 2.26 -2.98 -6.66
N ASN A 150 2.27 -1.73 -6.21
CA ASN A 150 2.40 -1.40 -4.81
C ASN A 150 0.98 -1.31 -4.21
N ASN A 151 0.72 -1.97 -3.09
CA ASN A 151 -0.60 -1.95 -2.46
C ASN A 151 -0.63 -0.91 -1.34
N SER A 152 -1.63 -0.03 -1.34
CA SER A 152 -1.95 0.80 -0.19
C SER A 152 -2.39 -0.09 0.99
N SER A 153 -2.16 0.40 2.21
CA SER A 153 -2.62 -0.27 3.42
C SER A 153 -3.36 0.71 4.32
N SER A 154 -4.21 0.18 5.19
CA SER A 154 -4.85 0.98 6.24
C SER A 154 -4.69 0.32 7.60
N SER A 155 -4.53 1.13 8.64
CA SER A 155 -4.42 0.66 10.02
C SER A 155 -5.03 1.65 11.00
N THR A 156 -5.29 1.18 12.22
CA THR A 156 -5.80 2.00 13.32
C THR A 156 -4.81 1.99 14.47
N HIS A 157 -4.42 3.18 14.94
CA HIS A 157 -3.61 3.38 16.13
C HIS A 157 -4.53 3.65 17.32
N VAL A 158 -4.68 2.65 18.20
CA VAL A 158 -5.54 2.75 19.39
C VAL A 158 -4.70 3.14 20.60
N VAL A 159 -5.07 4.22 21.28
CA VAL A 159 -4.31 4.72 22.42
C VAL A 159 -5.24 5.35 23.47
N THR A 160 -4.91 5.15 24.74
CA THR A 160 -5.59 5.78 25.88
C THR A 160 -4.58 6.58 26.67
N GLU A 161 -4.83 7.87 26.90
CA GLU A 161 -3.92 8.80 27.58
C GLU A 161 -4.62 9.64 28.65
N CYS A 162 -3.81 10.22 29.54
CA CYS A 162 -4.29 11.11 30.59
C CYS A 162 -4.16 12.57 30.17
N ASP A 163 -5.25 13.33 30.28
CA ASP A 163 -5.41 14.77 29.98
C ASP A 163 -5.14 15.19 28.54
N THR A 164 -3.99 14.84 27.98
CA THR A 164 -3.57 15.26 26.63
C THR A 164 -2.75 14.19 25.92
N TYR A 165 -2.80 14.20 24.59
CA TYR A 165 -1.96 13.35 23.75
C TYR A 165 -1.53 14.09 22.49
N THR A 166 -0.25 14.03 22.11
CA THR A 166 0.22 14.56 20.82
C THR A 166 0.42 13.40 19.86
N TRP A 167 -0.31 13.41 18.73
CA TRP A 167 -0.26 12.31 17.78
C TRP A 167 0.86 12.51 16.76
N GLY A 168 2.03 11.94 17.08
CA GLY A 168 3.18 11.89 16.18
C GLY A 168 3.86 13.24 15.93
N ASP A 169 4.62 13.34 14.83
CA ASP A 169 5.48 14.48 14.50
C ASP A 169 4.97 15.35 13.33
N GLY A 170 3.87 14.96 12.68
CA GLY A 170 3.32 15.67 11.51
C GLY A 170 4.09 15.45 10.20
N VAL A 171 5.09 14.55 10.19
CA VAL A 171 5.96 14.30 9.03
C VAL A 171 6.11 12.80 8.75
N THR A 172 6.45 12.01 9.75
CA THR A 172 6.69 10.57 9.66
C THR A 172 5.58 9.75 10.28
N ASN A 173 4.90 10.27 11.30
CA ASN A 173 3.75 9.63 11.93
C ASN A 173 2.77 10.67 12.46
N GLY A 174 1.46 10.42 12.30
CA GLY A 174 0.41 11.30 12.83
C GLY A 174 0.43 12.73 12.29
N ASP A 175 -0.52 13.53 12.74
CA ASP A 175 -0.69 14.92 12.27
C ASP A 175 0.11 15.95 13.08
N GLY A 176 0.79 15.53 14.15
CA GLY A 176 1.55 16.41 15.04
C GLY A 176 0.67 17.32 15.92
N LEU A 177 -0.64 17.09 15.97
CA LEU A 177 -1.57 17.87 16.79
C LEU A 177 -1.66 17.32 18.21
N THR A 178 -1.90 18.23 19.15
CA THR A 178 -2.21 17.89 20.55
C THR A 178 -3.73 17.83 20.75
N TYR A 179 -4.19 16.70 21.28
CA TYR A 179 -5.56 16.39 21.59
C TYR A 179 -5.80 16.48 23.09
N THR A 180 -6.89 17.11 23.50
CA THR A 180 -7.33 17.22 24.90
C THR A 180 -8.67 16.52 25.15
N SER A 181 -9.19 15.82 24.13
CA SER A 181 -10.48 15.12 24.14
C SER A 181 -10.38 13.87 23.27
N SER A 182 -11.16 12.84 23.61
CA SER A 182 -11.25 11.60 22.83
C SER A 182 -11.74 11.87 21.39
N THR A 183 -11.19 11.14 20.43
CA THR A 183 -11.55 11.24 19.01
C THR A 183 -11.15 9.97 18.26
N ASN A 184 -11.86 9.66 17.17
CA ASN A 184 -11.57 8.50 16.32
C ASN A 184 -11.56 8.83 14.81
N THR A 185 -11.46 10.11 14.48
CA THR A 185 -11.55 10.65 13.11
C THR A 185 -10.23 11.06 12.47
N PRO A 186 -9.16 11.45 13.19
CA PRO A 186 -7.93 11.90 12.55
C PRO A 186 -7.29 10.78 11.73
N THR A 187 -6.83 11.13 10.53
CA THR A 187 -6.09 10.23 9.66
C THR A 187 -4.76 10.84 9.25
N PHE A 188 -3.77 9.99 9.03
CA PHE A 188 -2.45 10.37 8.56
C PHE A 188 -2.04 9.47 7.41
N THR A 189 -1.66 10.08 6.29
CA THR A 189 -1.20 9.37 5.11
C THR A 189 0.32 9.25 5.15
N THR A 190 0.86 8.04 5.27
CA THR A 190 2.30 7.81 5.30
C THR A 190 2.89 8.02 3.91
N ILE A 191 3.91 8.88 3.80
CA ILE A 191 4.61 9.12 2.54
C ILE A 191 5.75 8.10 2.43
N THR A 192 5.58 7.08 1.58
CA THR A 192 6.73 6.29 1.12
C THR A 192 7.19 6.84 -0.22
N VAL A 193 8.48 7.11 -0.35
CA VAL A 193 9.08 7.83 -1.48
C VAL A 193 8.89 7.17 -2.85
N ASN A 194 8.27 5.98 -2.95
CA ASN A 194 8.17 5.20 -4.20
C ASN A 194 6.90 4.34 -4.38
N GLY A 195 5.80 4.57 -3.64
CA GLY A 195 4.51 4.04 -4.10
C GLY A 195 3.51 3.63 -3.03
N CYS A 196 2.32 4.19 -3.20
CA CYS A 196 1.04 3.92 -2.56
C CYS A 196 1.02 4.25 -1.07
N ASP A 197 0.55 5.46 -0.87
CA ASP A 197 0.20 6.07 0.38
C ASP A 197 -0.68 5.14 1.22
N SER A 198 -0.21 4.81 2.42
CA SER A 198 -1.01 4.08 3.41
C SER A 198 -1.66 5.06 4.37
N ILE A 199 -2.83 4.70 4.92
CA ILE A 199 -3.59 5.56 5.82
C ILE A 199 -3.60 4.97 7.22
N ILE A 200 -3.19 5.75 8.21
CA ILE A 200 -3.32 5.43 9.63
C ILE A 200 -4.44 6.27 10.22
N THR A 201 -5.39 5.65 10.91
CA THR A 201 -6.46 6.35 11.64
C THR A 201 -6.15 6.33 13.14
N LEU A 202 -6.33 7.45 13.83
CA LEU A 202 -6.22 7.54 15.29
C LEU A 202 -7.54 7.16 15.95
N ASP A 203 -7.50 6.24 16.92
CA ASP A 203 -8.57 5.99 17.89
C ASP A 203 -8.05 6.31 19.29
N LEU A 204 -8.36 7.53 19.75
CA LEU A 204 -7.85 8.12 20.98
C LEU A 204 -8.95 8.20 22.04
N THR A 205 -8.65 7.65 23.21
CA THR A 205 -9.42 7.90 24.44
C THR A 205 -8.62 8.78 25.40
N ILE A 206 -9.13 9.98 25.71
CA ILE A 206 -8.58 10.84 26.76
C ILE A 206 -9.38 10.64 28.04
N THR A 207 -8.66 10.31 29.11
CA THR A 207 -9.20 10.29 30.48
C THR A 207 -8.71 11.55 31.20
N ALA A 208 -9.62 12.31 31.81
CA ALA A 208 -9.20 13.45 32.64
C ALA A 208 -8.47 12.95 33.90
N SER A 209 -7.50 13.67 34.42
CA SER A 209 -6.98 13.43 35.77
C SER A 209 -8.05 13.72 36.83
N PRO A 210 -7.98 13.11 38.02
CA PRO A 210 -8.74 13.60 39.17
C PRO A 210 -8.23 14.98 39.56
N ASP A 211 -9.13 15.86 39.95
CA ASP A 211 -8.82 17.20 40.46
C ASP A 211 -9.49 17.37 41.84
N PRO A 212 -8.90 16.78 42.90
CA PRO A 212 -9.43 16.89 44.24
C PRO A 212 -9.18 18.28 44.83
N PHE A 213 -10.17 18.76 45.59
CA PHE A 213 -10.04 19.91 46.46
C PHE A 213 -10.53 19.51 47.85
N ALA A 214 -9.65 19.55 48.85
CA ALA A 214 -9.97 19.11 50.21
C ALA A 214 -10.86 20.11 50.99
N GLY A 215 -11.10 21.31 50.44
CA GLY A 215 -11.80 22.39 51.11
C GLY A 215 -10.86 23.47 51.65
N ALA A 216 -11.45 24.56 52.17
CA ALA A 216 -10.69 25.63 52.81
C ALA A 216 -10.32 25.28 54.26
N ASN A 217 -9.21 25.85 54.74
CA ASN A 217 -8.83 25.73 56.15
C ASN A 217 -9.92 26.28 57.07
N ASP A 218 -10.06 25.69 58.24
CA ASP A 218 -11.09 26.06 59.20
C ASP A 218 -10.62 25.94 60.65
N THR A 219 -11.43 26.41 61.59
CA THR A 219 -11.15 26.37 63.02
C THR A 219 -12.35 25.85 63.80
N ILE A 220 -12.10 24.89 64.70
CA ILE A 220 -13.10 24.32 65.61
C ILE A 220 -12.64 24.45 67.05
N CYS A 221 -13.59 24.34 67.99
CA CYS A 221 -13.25 24.18 69.40
C CYS A 221 -12.94 22.72 69.72
N GLU A 222 -12.04 22.50 70.68
CA GLU A 222 -11.75 21.20 71.25
C GLU A 222 -13.03 20.47 71.69
N GLY A 223 -13.15 19.20 71.31
CA GLY A 223 -14.32 18.35 71.60
C GLY A 223 -15.44 18.43 70.56
N LEU A 224 -15.32 19.29 69.55
CA LEU A 224 -16.23 19.31 68.40
C LEU A 224 -15.73 18.44 67.25
N THR A 225 -16.65 18.03 66.39
CA THR A 225 -16.36 17.38 65.11
C THR A 225 -16.42 18.40 63.96
N TYR A 226 -15.83 18.05 62.82
CA TYR A 226 -15.82 18.88 61.62
C TYR A 226 -16.33 18.11 60.40
N THR A 227 -17.33 18.63 59.70
CA THR A 227 -17.81 18.05 58.44
C THR A 227 -17.03 18.66 57.28
N LEU A 228 -16.36 17.83 56.48
CA LEU A 228 -15.59 18.25 55.30
C LEU A 228 -16.52 18.56 54.11
N SER A 229 -17.47 19.48 54.28
CA SER A 229 -18.50 19.82 53.29
C SER A 229 -17.98 20.59 52.09
N GLY A 230 -16.80 21.22 52.20
CA GLY A 230 -16.15 21.95 51.12
C GLY A 230 -15.36 21.08 50.14
N ALA A 231 -15.27 19.77 50.38
CA ALA A 231 -14.48 18.88 49.53
C ALA A 231 -15.17 18.60 48.18
N THR A 232 -14.42 18.72 47.08
CA THR A 232 -14.88 18.46 45.70
C THR A 232 -13.87 17.62 44.94
N ASN A 233 -14.30 16.99 43.84
CA ASN A 233 -13.41 16.36 42.86
C ASN A 233 -13.96 16.67 41.47
N THR A 234 -13.15 17.27 40.59
CA THR A 234 -13.47 17.43 39.17
C THR A 234 -12.65 16.46 38.33
N GLY A 235 -12.99 16.29 37.05
CA GLY A 235 -12.32 15.31 36.18
C GLY A 235 -12.74 13.85 36.45
N ASN A 236 -11.76 12.94 36.54
CA ASN A 236 -12.02 11.50 36.67
C ASN A 236 -12.36 11.09 38.11
N SER A 237 -13.19 10.06 38.20
CA SER A 237 -13.62 9.46 39.46
C SER A 237 -12.71 8.28 39.81
N GLY A 238 -12.21 8.27 41.04
CA GLY A 238 -11.42 7.17 41.60
C GLY A 238 -11.91 6.79 42.99
N ALA A 239 -11.21 5.84 43.62
CA ALA A 239 -11.40 5.57 45.02
C ALA A 239 -10.98 6.80 45.84
N ILE A 240 -11.83 7.19 46.79
CA ILE A 240 -11.58 8.29 47.71
C ILE A 240 -10.84 7.74 48.92
N ASN A 241 -9.82 8.45 49.39
CA ASN A 241 -9.17 8.13 50.64
C ASN A 241 -8.80 9.42 51.39
N TRP A 242 -9.25 9.52 52.64
CA TRP A 242 -8.83 10.56 53.56
C TRP A 242 -7.80 10.04 54.57
N THR A 243 -6.73 10.80 54.77
CA THR A 243 -5.68 10.50 55.76
C THR A 243 -5.29 11.76 56.55
N ASP A 244 -4.72 11.57 57.73
CA ASP A 244 -4.04 12.61 58.49
C ASP A 244 -2.59 12.81 58.01
N ALA A 245 -1.85 13.73 58.63
CA ALA A 245 -0.44 14.01 58.32
C ALA A 245 0.50 12.81 58.54
N SER A 246 0.06 11.76 59.24
CA SER A 246 0.80 10.51 59.42
C SER A 246 0.42 9.42 58.42
N GLY A 247 -0.50 9.70 57.50
CA GLY A 247 -0.97 8.77 56.48
C GLY A 247 -2.00 7.76 56.99
N PHE A 248 -2.56 7.96 58.18
CA PHE A 248 -3.59 7.08 58.74
C PHE A 248 -4.98 7.73 58.61
N SER A 249 -6.01 6.91 58.45
CA SER A 249 -7.40 7.37 58.33
C SER A 249 -8.14 7.42 59.68
N LEU A 250 -7.43 7.78 60.76
CA LEU A 250 -8.01 7.85 62.10
C LEU A 250 -8.89 9.10 62.25
N GLY A 251 -9.98 8.99 63.01
CA GLY A 251 -10.88 10.11 63.30
C GLY A 251 -11.94 10.40 62.23
N PHE A 252 -11.90 9.76 61.06
CA PHE A 252 -12.93 9.91 60.03
C PHE A 252 -14.12 8.99 60.24
N SER A 253 -15.34 9.49 60.03
CA SER A 253 -16.56 8.68 60.05
C SER A 253 -16.56 7.61 58.94
N ASN A 254 -16.07 7.98 57.76
CA ASN A 254 -15.79 7.08 56.65
C ASN A 254 -14.76 7.75 55.72
N PRO A 255 -13.49 7.35 55.68
CA PRO A 255 -12.49 7.99 54.84
C PRO A 255 -12.70 7.75 53.33
N GLY A 256 -13.60 6.85 52.94
CA GLY A 256 -13.90 6.49 51.56
C GLY A 256 -15.01 7.30 50.89
N ILE A 257 -15.49 8.38 51.52
CA ILE A 257 -16.48 9.30 50.92
C ILE A 257 -15.92 10.71 50.83
N LEU A 258 -16.47 11.52 49.92
CA LEU A 258 -15.94 12.86 49.64
C LEU A 258 -16.06 13.81 50.83
N ASN A 259 -17.19 13.77 51.56
CA ASN A 259 -17.49 14.70 52.65
C ASN A 259 -17.71 13.96 53.98
N PRO A 260 -16.67 13.36 54.58
CA PRO A 260 -16.81 12.70 55.88
C PRO A 260 -16.87 13.70 57.03
N VAL A 261 -17.25 13.19 58.20
CA VAL A 261 -17.10 13.91 59.47
C VAL A 261 -15.79 13.48 60.10
N TYR A 262 -14.95 14.44 60.44
CA TYR A 262 -13.69 14.25 61.14
C TYR A 262 -13.84 14.58 62.63
N THR A 263 -13.31 13.71 63.49
CA THR A 263 -13.24 13.86 64.94
C THR A 263 -11.77 13.93 65.34
N PRO A 264 -11.28 15.08 65.84
CA PRO A 264 -9.89 15.22 66.27
C PRO A 264 -9.46 14.15 67.27
N THR A 265 -8.30 13.55 67.04
CA THR A 265 -7.68 12.62 67.99
C THR A 265 -7.00 13.38 69.13
N ILE A 266 -6.58 12.65 70.17
CA ILE A 266 -5.82 13.23 71.28
C ILE A 266 -4.51 13.87 70.79
N SER A 267 -3.86 13.28 69.78
CA SER A 267 -2.63 13.84 69.19
C SER A 267 -2.90 15.16 68.48
N ASP A 268 -4.02 15.25 67.77
CA ASP A 268 -4.41 16.47 67.04
C ASP A 268 -4.76 17.60 68.01
N ILE A 269 -5.50 17.28 69.08
CA ILE A 269 -5.84 18.24 70.14
C ILE A 269 -4.57 18.73 70.84
N ALA A 270 -3.63 17.83 71.15
CA ALA A 270 -2.35 18.19 71.77
C ALA A 270 -1.48 19.06 70.83
N ALA A 271 -1.54 18.83 69.52
CA ALA A 271 -0.86 19.64 68.51
C ALA A 271 -1.55 21.00 68.26
N GLY A 272 -2.85 21.12 68.56
CA GLY A 272 -3.66 22.32 68.31
C GLY A 272 -4.11 22.48 66.86
N PHE A 273 -3.78 21.52 65.98
CA PHE A 273 -4.24 21.48 64.59
C PHE A 273 -4.02 20.08 64.00
N VAL A 274 -4.66 19.81 62.86
CA VAL A 274 -4.41 18.65 62.01
C VAL A 274 -4.45 19.05 60.53
N THR A 275 -3.61 18.41 59.72
CA THR A 275 -3.70 18.47 58.24
C THR A 275 -4.30 17.16 57.73
N LEU A 276 -5.40 17.27 57.00
CA LEU A 276 -6.12 16.15 56.40
C LEU A 276 -5.89 16.17 54.89
N THR A 277 -5.59 15.02 54.31
CA THR A 277 -5.30 14.84 52.89
C THR A 277 -6.41 14.02 52.25
N LEU A 278 -7.03 14.58 51.20
CA LEU A 278 -7.94 13.90 50.28
C LEU A 278 -7.12 13.39 49.09
N GLU A 279 -7.10 12.09 48.88
CA GLU A 279 -6.52 11.45 47.71
C GLU A 279 -7.62 10.79 46.87
N ILE A 280 -7.51 10.90 45.54
CA ILE A 280 -8.37 10.21 44.57
C ILE A 280 -7.47 9.33 43.70
N SER A 281 -7.75 8.03 43.63
CA SER A 281 -6.84 7.04 43.05
C SER A 281 -6.49 7.20 41.56
N GLY A 282 -7.23 8.02 40.80
CA GLY A 282 -7.19 8.01 39.35
C GLY A 282 -7.71 6.70 38.74
N SER A 283 -7.82 6.70 37.41
CA SER A 283 -8.03 5.50 36.58
C SER A 283 -6.93 5.49 35.55
N ALA A 284 -6.25 4.36 35.35
CA ALA A 284 -5.16 4.24 34.39
C ALA A 284 -5.61 4.77 33.01
N PRO A 285 -4.79 5.60 32.34
CA PRO A 285 -3.40 5.94 32.65
C PRO A 285 -3.20 7.12 33.63
N CYS A 286 -4.27 7.75 34.12
CA CYS A 286 -4.15 8.86 35.07
C CYS A 286 -3.67 8.40 36.46
N PRO A 287 -2.62 9.03 37.02
CA PRO A 287 -2.16 8.73 38.37
C PRO A 287 -3.15 9.23 39.43
N PRO A 288 -2.95 8.82 40.70
CA PRO A 288 -3.68 9.43 41.82
C PRO A 288 -3.28 10.89 42.01
N GLU A 289 -4.25 11.71 42.41
CA GLU A 289 -4.06 13.12 42.74
C GLU A 289 -4.56 13.39 44.16
N SER A 290 -4.01 14.43 44.81
CA SER A 290 -4.35 14.74 46.20
C SER A 290 -4.42 16.23 46.50
N SER A 291 -5.16 16.55 47.57
CA SER A 291 -5.33 17.91 48.09
C SER A 291 -5.40 17.85 49.62
N SER A 292 -5.09 18.96 50.30
CA SER A 292 -5.08 18.99 51.77
C SER A 292 -5.80 20.19 52.36
N VAL A 293 -6.31 20.01 53.58
CA VAL A 293 -6.97 21.04 54.39
C VAL A 293 -6.43 21.00 55.80
N THR A 294 -6.28 22.16 56.43
CA THR A 294 -5.85 22.28 57.82
C THR A 294 -7.01 22.72 58.71
N ILE A 295 -7.23 21.96 59.78
CA ILE A 295 -8.23 22.27 60.81
C ILE A 295 -7.49 22.67 62.09
N ILE A 296 -7.68 23.92 62.52
CA ILE A 296 -7.14 24.45 63.78
C ILE A 296 -8.09 24.08 64.92
N ILE A 297 -7.54 23.61 66.03
CA ILE A 297 -8.30 23.14 67.20
C ILE A 297 -8.01 24.07 68.38
N ASN A 298 -8.97 24.93 68.70
CA ASN A 298 -8.85 25.85 69.82
C ASN A 298 -9.22 25.12 71.12
N ALA A 299 -8.25 25.06 72.04
CA ALA A 299 -8.48 24.51 73.38
C ALA A 299 -9.61 25.25 74.11
N ASN A 300 -10.41 24.50 74.87
CA ASN A 300 -11.43 25.12 75.70
C ASN A 300 -10.80 25.99 76.79
N PRO A 301 -11.42 27.13 77.16
CA PRO A 301 -10.92 27.94 78.25
C PRO A 301 -10.91 27.12 79.54
N THR A 302 -9.73 26.99 80.16
CA THR A 302 -9.60 26.30 81.45
C THR A 302 -10.40 27.08 82.51
N PRO A 303 -11.30 26.43 83.28
CA PRO A 303 -11.96 27.08 84.40
C PRO A 303 -10.91 27.66 85.36
N GLY A 304 -11.02 28.95 85.66
CA GLY A 304 -10.14 29.60 86.65
C GLY A 304 -10.29 28.94 88.04
N PRO A 305 -9.33 29.15 88.96
CA PRO A 305 -9.42 28.60 90.30
C PRO A 305 -10.71 29.08 90.99
N ILE A 306 -11.54 28.13 91.42
CA ILE A 306 -12.74 28.37 92.23
C ILE A 306 -12.27 28.72 93.64
N TRP A 307 -12.24 30.01 93.98
CA TRP A 307 -12.00 30.45 95.36
C TRP A 307 -13.26 30.18 96.19
N HIS A 308 -13.21 29.21 97.11
CA HIS A 308 -14.20 29.08 98.19
C HIS A 308 -13.84 30.08 99.29
N ASN A 309 -14.77 30.98 99.61
CA ASN A 309 -14.70 31.89 100.76
C ASN A 309 -15.30 31.24 102.01
#